data_AF-A0A6J5X6V1-F1
#
_entry.id   AF-A0A6J5X6V1-F1
#
_cell.length_a   1.000
_cell.length_b   1.000
_cell.length_c   1.000
_cell.angle_alpha   90.00
_cell.angle_beta   90.00
_cell.angle_gamma   90.00
#
_symmetry.space_group_name_H-M   'P 1'
#
loop_
_entity.id
_entity.type
_entity.pdbx_description
1 polymer ?
#
loop_
_entity_poly.entity_id
_entity_poly.type
_entity_poly.pdbx_seq_one_letter_code
_entity_poly.pdbx_strand_id
1 'polypeptide(L)'
;MLGTPGQFYAEMDGVAKQKTVDHDLEKAKEKDLVESTGGFVLERPGNIPHVDGQLAMTRGIYGRKTKYDQITSEADVKVKKIDNETDFIILASDGLWKVMSNLL
;
A
#
# COMPACT_ATOMS: atom_id res chain seq x y z
N MET A 1 -5.77 -5.91 -11.32
CA MET A 1 -5.94 -4.60 -10.64
C MET A 1 -4.77 -4.51 -9.69
N LEU A 2 -3.84 -3.59 -9.98
CA LEU A 2 -2.58 -3.41 -9.26
C LEU A 2 -2.90 -2.99 -7.83
N GLY A 3 -2.24 -3.63 -6.87
CA GLY A 3 -2.66 -3.59 -5.48
C GLY A 3 -1.61 -2.99 -4.56
N THR A 4 -1.37 -1.68 -4.65
CA THR A 4 -0.75 -0.96 -3.54
C THR A 4 -1.50 0.34 -3.28
N PRO A 5 -1.93 0.62 -2.03
CA PRO A 5 -2.59 1.87 -1.70
C PRO A 5 -1.65 3.05 -1.92
N GLY A 6 -2.23 4.13 -2.44
CA GLY A 6 -1.52 5.33 -2.88
C GLY A 6 -0.52 5.86 -1.86
N GLN A 7 0.67 6.17 -2.35
CA GLN A 7 1.70 6.77 -1.54
C GLN A 7 1.34 8.24 -1.28
N PHE A 8 1.59 8.66 -0.03
CA PHE A 8 1.49 10.04 0.41
C PHE A 8 2.91 10.58 0.64
N TYR A 9 3.19 11.73 0.04
CA TYR A 9 4.40 12.50 0.25
C TYR A 9 4.05 13.90 0.72
N ALA A 10 4.90 14.43 1.60
CA ALA A 10 4.98 15.86 1.84
C ALA A 10 6.28 16.35 1.21
N GLU A 11 6.22 17.47 0.50
CA GLU A 11 7.41 18.16 0.05
C GLU A 11 7.92 19.06 1.18
N MET A 12 9.25 19.06 1.34
CA MET A 12 9.98 20.04 2.15
C MET A 12 11.29 20.37 1.44
N ASP A 13 11.52 21.65 1.14
CA ASP A 13 12.74 22.18 0.52
C ASP A 13 13.11 21.51 -0.83
N GLY A 14 12.13 21.24 -1.69
CA GLY A 14 12.33 20.55 -2.96
C GLY A 14 12.37 19.02 -2.88
N VAL A 15 12.26 18.43 -1.68
CA VAL A 15 12.45 17.00 -1.46
C VAL A 15 11.15 16.33 -1.00
N ALA A 16 10.71 15.31 -1.73
CA ALA A 16 9.55 14.52 -1.34
C ALA A 16 9.91 13.53 -0.22
N LYS A 17 9.21 13.66 0.92
CA LYS A 17 9.38 12.76 2.09
C LYS A 17 8.24 11.77 2.16
N GLN A 18 8.55 10.48 2.01
CA GLN A 18 7.57 9.41 2.10
C GLN A 18 6.91 9.36 3.48
N LYS A 19 5.58 9.29 3.51
CA LYS A 19 4.81 9.26 4.76
C LYS A 19 4.04 7.95 4.93
N THR A 20 3.55 7.32 3.87
CA THR A 20 2.91 5.99 3.94
C THR A 20 3.85 4.89 3.46
N VAL A 21 3.60 3.65 3.90
CA VAL A 21 4.37 2.47 3.51
C VAL A 21 3.39 1.54 2.81
N ASP A 22 3.74 1.11 1.61
CA ASP A 22 2.85 0.26 0.81
C ASP A 22 2.58 -1.08 1.49
N HIS A 23 1.35 -1.55 1.44
CA HIS A 23 0.96 -2.87 1.93
C HIS A 23 1.24 -3.93 0.86
N ASP A 24 2.53 -4.24 0.70
CA ASP A 24 3.03 -5.23 -0.26
C ASP A 24 3.10 -6.63 0.37
N LEU A 25 2.70 -7.63 -0.39
CA LEU A 25 2.75 -9.05 -0.05
C LEU A 25 4.17 -9.61 0.12
N GLU A 26 5.19 -8.93 -0.40
CA GLU A 26 6.59 -9.26 -0.12
C GLU A 26 7.00 -8.93 1.34
N LYS A 27 6.23 -8.08 2.04
CA LYS A 27 6.51 -7.71 3.42
C LYS A 27 5.97 -8.77 4.36
N ALA A 28 6.83 -9.27 5.26
CA ALA A 28 6.48 -10.29 6.24
C ALA A 28 5.19 -9.97 7.01
N LYS A 29 5.02 -8.72 7.48
CA LYS A 29 3.80 -8.26 8.17
C LYS A 29 2.51 -8.54 7.38
N GLU A 30 2.52 -8.27 6.08
CA GLU A 30 1.33 -8.40 5.23
C GLU A 30 1.09 -9.86 4.83
N LYS A 31 2.16 -10.63 4.62
CA LYS A 31 2.08 -12.07 4.43
C LYS A 31 1.50 -12.78 5.67
N ASP A 32 2.02 -12.47 6.86
CA ASP A 32 1.56 -13.04 8.12
C ASP A 32 0.08 -12.72 8.37
N LEU A 33 -0.37 -11.51 7.99
CA LEU A 33 -1.77 -11.11 8.09
C LEU A 33 -2.67 -12.03 7.26
N VAL A 34 -2.31 -12.27 6.00
CA VAL A 34 -3.05 -13.16 5.10
C VAL A 34 -3.06 -14.59 5.66
N GLU A 35 -1.90 -15.12 6.03
CA GLU A 35 -1.77 -16.50 6.52
C GLU A 35 -2.51 -16.73 7.86
N SER A 36 -2.56 -15.71 8.73
CA SER A 36 -3.29 -15.77 10.01
C SER A 36 -4.82 -15.92 9.86
N THR A 37 -5.35 -15.52 8.70
CA THR A 37 -6.78 -15.66 8.36
C THR A 37 -7.09 -16.98 7.64
N GLY A 38 -6.09 -17.83 7.42
CA GLY A 38 -6.21 -19.09 6.68
C GLY A 38 -6.02 -18.95 5.16
N GLY A 39 -5.63 -17.77 4.67
CA GLY A 39 -5.25 -17.54 3.27
C GLY A 39 -3.80 -17.93 2.97
N PHE A 40 -3.37 -17.71 1.72
CA PHE A 40 -1.97 -17.88 1.31
C PHE A 40 -1.54 -16.83 0.28
N VAL A 41 -0.23 -16.67 0.13
CA VAL A 41 0.38 -15.79 -0.88
C VAL A 41 0.94 -16.65 -2.02
N LEU A 42 0.41 -16.43 -3.23
CA LEU A 42 0.90 -17.06 -4.46
C LEU A 42 1.89 -16.14 -5.16
N GLU A 43 3.15 -16.55 -5.20
CA GLU A 43 4.20 -15.88 -5.97
C GLU A 43 4.53 -16.72 -7.22
N ARG A 44 4.58 -16.07 -8.38
CA ARG A 44 5.00 -16.68 -9.65
C ARG A 44 6.21 -15.92 -10.18
N PRO A 45 7.21 -16.59 -10.80
CA PRO A 45 8.38 -15.93 -11.34
C PRO A 45 7.99 -14.76 -12.26
N GLY A 46 8.51 -13.57 -11.97
CA GLY A 46 8.27 -12.34 -12.74
C GLY A 46 6.87 -11.72 -12.57
N ASN A 47 6.10 -12.13 -11.56
CA ASN A 47 4.78 -11.60 -11.28
C ASN A 47 4.68 -11.04 -9.85
N ILE A 48 3.80 -10.07 -9.65
CA ILE A 48 3.47 -9.54 -8.34
C ILE A 48 2.82 -10.67 -7.51
N PRO A 49 3.11 -10.84 -6.22
CA PRO A 49 2.44 -11.84 -5.41
C PRO A 49 0.93 -11.57 -5.29
N HIS A 50 0.12 -12.61 -5.06
CA HIS A 50 -1.35 -12.49 -4.93
C HIS A 50 -1.89 -13.28 -3.74
N VAL A 51 -2.80 -12.67 -2.97
CA VAL A 51 -3.64 -13.34 -1.95
C VAL A 51 -4.57 -14.33 -2.63
N ASP A 52 -4.47 -15.60 -2.21
CA ASP A 52 -5.21 -16.75 -2.73
C ASP A 52 -5.17 -16.86 -4.27
N GLY A 53 -4.12 -16.31 -4.89
CA GLY A 53 -3.98 -16.22 -6.35
C GLY A 53 -4.93 -15.22 -7.04
N GLN A 54 -5.66 -14.38 -6.29
CA GLN A 54 -6.70 -13.49 -6.81
C GLN A 54 -6.34 -12.00 -6.76
N LEU A 55 -5.85 -11.51 -5.62
CA LEU A 55 -5.65 -10.08 -5.37
C LEU A 55 -4.20 -9.75 -5.05
N ALA A 56 -3.64 -8.75 -5.72
CA ALA A 56 -2.26 -8.29 -5.48
C ALA A 56 -2.16 -7.29 -4.31
N MET A 57 -3.07 -7.35 -3.33
CA MET A 57 -3.10 -6.47 -2.15
C MET A 57 -3.60 -7.25 -0.93
N THR A 58 -3.22 -6.81 0.27
CA THR A 58 -3.67 -7.36 1.56
C THR A 58 -4.70 -6.50 2.27
N ARG A 59 -4.88 -5.25 1.82
CA ARG A 59 -5.77 -4.28 2.45
C ARG A 59 -6.63 -3.57 1.44
N GLY A 60 -7.89 -3.32 1.80
CA GLY A 60 -8.80 -2.53 1.00
C GLY A 60 -10.20 -2.44 1.60
N ILE A 61 -11.00 -1.55 1.05
CA ILE A 61 -12.39 -1.34 1.47
C ILE A 61 -13.29 -2.12 0.51
N TYR A 62 -13.99 -3.12 1.04
CA TYR A 62 -14.86 -4.00 0.27
C TYR A 62 -16.30 -3.96 0.81
N GLY A 63 -17.28 -4.20 -0.05
CA GLY A 63 -18.69 -4.26 0.33
C GLY A 63 -19.05 -5.52 1.11
N ARG A 64 -20.23 -5.55 1.74
CA ARG A 64 -20.71 -6.61 2.66
C ARG A 64 -20.85 -8.04 2.09
N LYS A 65 -20.51 -8.29 0.83
CA LYS A 65 -20.69 -9.58 0.13
C LYS A 65 -19.38 -10.07 -0.52
N THR A 66 -18.26 -10.06 0.19
CA THR A 66 -16.97 -10.38 -0.43
C THR A 66 -16.37 -11.70 0.01
N LYS A 67 -15.75 -12.39 -0.95
CA LYS A 67 -14.94 -13.61 -0.84
C LYS A 67 -13.51 -13.30 -0.35
N TYR A 68 -13.34 -12.24 0.44
CA TYR A 68 -12.05 -11.61 0.73
C TYR A 68 -11.86 -11.47 2.24
N ASP A 69 -12.14 -12.54 2.98
CA ASP A 69 -12.00 -12.57 4.45
C ASP A 69 -10.52 -12.40 4.87
N GLN A 70 -9.60 -12.66 3.94
CA GLN A 70 -8.15 -12.48 4.08
C GLN A 70 -7.69 -11.04 3.88
N ILE A 71 -8.58 -10.14 3.44
CA ILE A 71 -8.26 -8.76 3.14
C ILE A 71 -8.83 -7.86 4.24
N THR A 72 -7.95 -7.15 4.95
CA THR A 72 -8.37 -6.25 6.01
C THR A 72 -8.79 -4.88 5.47
N SER A 73 -9.78 -4.25 6.10
CA SER A 73 -10.08 -2.83 5.91
C SER A 73 -9.41 -1.93 6.95
N GLU A 74 -8.56 -2.50 7.82
CA GLU A 74 -7.81 -1.73 8.82
C GLU A 74 -6.67 -0.91 8.18
N ALA A 75 -6.77 0.41 8.31
CA ALA A 75 -5.76 1.34 7.83
C ALA A 75 -4.60 1.48 8.82
N ASP A 76 -3.37 1.59 8.30
CA ASP A 76 -2.24 2.05 9.09
C ASP A 76 -2.33 3.58 9.24
N VAL A 77 -2.67 4.06 10.44
CA VAL A 77 -2.87 5.49 10.72
C VAL A 77 -1.56 6.13 11.20
N LYS A 78 -1.22 7.28 10.62
CA LYS A 78 -0.12 8.13 11.08
C LYS A 78 -0.60 9.56 11.25
N VAL A 79 -0.31 10.15 12.42
CA VAL A 79 -0.57 11.56 12.69
C VAL A 79 0.72 12.35 12.50
N LYS A 80 0.68 13.38 11.68
CA LYS A 80 1.81 14.29 11.43
C LYS A 80 1.35 15.74 11.57
N LYS A 81 2.18 16.56 12.20
CA LYS A 81 1.99 18.00 12.25
C LYS A 81 2.41 18.58 10.89
N ILE A 82 1.60 19.49 10.37
CA ILE A 82 1.99 20.37 9.26
C ILE A 82 2.56 21.62 9.91
N ASP A 83 3.78 21.97 9.55
CA ASP A 83 4.47 23.18 10.00
C ASP A 83 4.91 24.01 8.79
N ASN A 84 5.62 25.09 9.05
CA ASN A 84 6.06 26.04 8.03
C ASN A 84 7.14 25.48 7.09
N GLU A 85 7.62 24.25 7.33
CA GLU A 85 8.59 23.56 6.47
C GLU A 85 7.90 22.65 5.43
N THR A 86 6.57 22.55 5.45
CA THR A 86 5.81 21.73 4.50
C THR A 86 5.21 22.61 3.40
N ASP A 87 5.67 22.46 2.16
CA ASP A 87 5.17 23.28 1.05
C ASP A 87 3.84 22.73 0.51
N PHE A 88 3.78 21.43 0.21
CA PHE A 88 2.56 20.78 -0.27
C PHE A 88 2.52 19.28 0.02
N ILE A 89 1.33 18.70 -0.16
CA ILE A 89 1.05 17.29 0.02
C ILE A 89 0.65 16.68 -1.33
N ILE A 90 1.31 15.60 -1.73
CA ILE A 90 0.93 14.79 -2.87
C ILE A 90 0.28 13.50 -2.37
N LEU A 91 -0.94 13.26 -2.84
CA LEU A 91 -1.65 11.98 -2.73
C LEU A 91 -1.86 11.45 -4.14
N ALA A 92 -1.33 10.28 -4.45
CA ALA A 92 -1.50 9.69 -5.77
C ALA A 92 -1.55 8.17 -5.71
N SER A 93 -2.25 7.56 -6.68
CA SER A 93 -2.24 6.11 -6.88
C SER A 93 -0.88 5.61 -7.35
N ASP A 94 -0.66 4.30 -7.19
CA ASP A 94 0.47 3.53 -7.76
C ASP A 94 0.78 3.85 -9.22
N GLY A 95 -0.23 4.20 -10.04
CA GLY A 95 -0.05 4.60 -11.43
C GLY A 95 0.96 5.75 -11.64
N LEU A 96 1.04 6.71 -10.71
CA LEU A 96 2.05 7.77 -10.75
C LEU A 96 3.42 7.25 -10.31
N TRP A 97 3.44 6.58 -9.16
CA TRP A 97 4.67 6.15 -8.47
C TRP A 97 5.39 5.00 -9.17
N LYS A 98 4.71 4.28 -10.06
CA LYS A 98 5.31 3.27 -10.92
C LYS A 98 6.25 3.86 -11.97
N VAL A 99 6.08 5.14 -12.31
CA VAL A 99 6.82 5.82 -13.40
C VAL A 99 7.61 7.04 -12.92
N MET A 100 7.52 7.39 -11.64
CA MET A 100 8.24 8.52 -11.04
C MET A 100 8.84 8.14 -9.68
N SER A 101 10.11 8.51 -9.47
CA SER A 101 10.77 8.39 -8.17
C SER A 101 10.48 9.59 -7.28
N ASN A 102 10.49 9.38 -5.95
CA ASN A 102 10.38 10.45 -4.96
C ASN A 102 11.68 11.27 -4.79
N LEU A 103 12.73 10.85 -5.50
CA LEU A 103 13.97 11.56 -5.58
C LEU A 103 13.86 12.48 -6.79
N LEU A 104 13.81 13.78 -6.54
CA LEU A 104 14.28 14.81 -7.46
C LEU A 104 15.78 15.01 -7.21
#